data_AF-A0A0B0DDR4-F1
#
_entry.id   AF-A0A0B0DDR4-F1
#
_cell.length_a   1.000
_cell.length_b   1.000
_cell.length_c   1.000
_cell.angle_alpha   90.00
_cell.angle_beta   90.00
_cell.angle_gamma   90.00
#
_symmetry.space_group_name_H-M   'P 1'
#
loop_
_entity.id
_entity.type
_entity.pdbx_description
1 polymer ?
#
loop_
_entity_poly.entity_id
_entity_poly.type
_entity_poly.pdbx_seq_one_letter_code
_entity_poly.pdbx_strand_id
1 'polypeptide(L)'
;MRKIIPVGASAVALSLLLTGCGGSGWDSVELSNDPSQGTAPSVSFETPLKVDEAQTKVLREGDGQEIDPGDNVMLQAALYKGSDASSLGDTYGQGAGQVLTVNDKLKESLPEMYEALTNAKEGEIIAYSSPKTSGKAGDDSTSVEVYQVTKKLMAPLNEKMKTPAKGMPGVSQDDNGTPTIAKPSGAEPKKLKTDVLIEGDGDEVKPTDTVIANYVGVRWADGKVFDSSYQKGTPVSFPLANVIEGWKEGLAGKKVGSRVELVIPTDKAYGSAKALGEKSQYPAGSLVFVVDILGTTPTPEAATRSAQPSPSASAPSASESAKPSPEASASGR
;
A
#
# COMPACT_ATOMS: atom_id res chain seq x y z
N MET A 1 -50.41 -6.84 26.12
CA MET A 1 -49.39 -6.82 27.18
C MET A 1 -48.16 -7.59 26.69
N ARG A 2 -47.16 -6.90 26.15
CA ARG A 2 -45.88 -7.50 25.73
C ARG A 2 -44.81 -7.02 26.71
N LYS A 3 -44.17 -7.98 27.38
CA LYS A 3 -43.16 -7.76 28.42
C LYS A 3 -41.85 -7.27 27.77
N ILE A 4 -41.33 -6.17 28.30
CA ILE A 4 -40.01 -5.62 28.00
C ILE A 4 -38.98 -6.41 28.83
N ILE A 5 -37.96 -6.96 28.19
CA ILE A 5 -36.79 -7.57 28.86
C ILE A 5 -35.63 -6.56 28.74
N PRO A 6 -34.99 -6.13 29.84
CA PRO A 6 -33.79 -5.31 29.76
C PRO A 6 -32.58 -6.23 29.60
N VAL A 7 -31.83 -6.07 28.51
CA VAL A 7 -30.49 -6.63 28.39
C VAL A 7 -29.52 -5.56 28.87
N GLY A 8 -29.05 -5.70 30.11
CA GLY A 8 -27.81 -5.08 30.55
C GLY A 8 -26.65 -5.86 29.94
N ALA A 9 -25.70 -5.16 29.34
CA ALA A 9 -24.46 -5.75 28.88
C ALA A 9 -23.30 -5.00 29.52
N SER A 10 -22.55 -5.77 30.30
CA SER A 10 -21.43 -5.42 31.15
C SER A 10 -20.34 -4.63 30.42
N ALA A 11 -19.81 -3.61 31.11
CA ALA A 11 -18.51 -3.03 30.81
C ALA A 11 -17.44 -4.12 30.94
N VAL A 12 -16.91 -4.58 29.82
CA VAL A 12 -15.68 -5.38 29.79
C VAL A 12 -14.55 -4.40 30.08
N ALA A 13 -13.92 -4.55 31.24
CA ALA A 13 -12.69 -3.84 31.56
C ALA A 13 -11.61 -4.29 30.57
N LEU A 14 -11.28 -3.38 29.66
CA LEU A 14 -10.26 -3.54 28.64
C LEU A 14 -8.91 -3.71 29.35
N SER A 15 -8.35 -4.91 29.26
CA SER A 15 -7.02 -5.24 29.74
C SER A 15 -5.98 -4.52 28.90
N LEU A 16 -5.42 -3.44 29.46
CA LEU A 16 -4.17 -2.83 29.02
C LEU A 16 -3.07 -3.90 29.02
N LEU A 17 -2.64 -4.33 27.83
CA LEU A 17 -1.40 -5.08 27.67
C LEU A 17 -0.23 -4.09 27.85
N LEU A 18 0.11 -3.84 29.12
CA LEU A 18 1.34 -3.19 29.53
C LEU A 18 2.48 -4.22 29.43
N THR A 19 3.10 -4.30 28.25
CA THR A 19 4.38 -5.02 28.09
C THR A 19 5.48 -3.99 27.91
N GLY A 20 6.21 -3.72 28.99
CA GLY A 20 7.39 -2.83 28.98
C GLY A 20 7.57 -2.08 30.30
N CYS A 21 8.08 -2.75 31.34
CA CYS A 21 8.55 -2.08 32.54
C CYS A 21 9.86 -1.33 32.23
N GLY A 22 9.76 -0.06 31.91
CA GLY A 22 10.87 0.88 31.78
C GLY A 22 10.30 2.25 31.53
N GLY A 23 10.14 3.04 32.60
CA GLY A 23 9.58 4.41 32.59
C GLY A 23 10.43 5.38 31.79
N SER A 24 10.39 5.17 30.47
CA SER A 24 10.97 5.97 29.41
C SER A 24 9.92 6.98 28.97
N GLY A 25 10.32 8.09 28.35
CA GLY A 25 9.36 9.09 27.85
C GLY A 25 8.28 8.51 26.89
N TRP A 26 8.37 7.24 26.49
CA TRP A 26 7.37 6.53 25.69
C TRP A 26 5.97 6.51 26.32
N ASP A 27 5.86 6.37 27.64
CA ASP A 27 4.55 6.34 28.31
C ASP A 27 3.78 7.65 28.12
N SER A 28 4.49 8.76 27.94
CA SER A 28 3.91 10.09 27.72
C SER A 28 3.39 10.34 26.30
N VAL A 29 3.60 9.42 25.36
CA VAL A 29 3.15 9.60 23.97
C VAL A 29 1.63 9.50 23.91
N GLU A 30 0.99 10.61 23.56
CA GLU A 30 -0.45 10.74 23.51
C GLU A 30 -0.90 11.47 22.25
N LEU A 31 -2.11 11.16 21.79
CA LEU A 31 -2.75 11.87 20.70
C LEU A 31 -3.26 13.22 21.21
N SER A 32 -2.77 14.31 20.62
CA SER A 32 -3.25 15.66 20.93
C SER A 32 -4.40 16.09 20.01
N ASN A 33 -4.47 15.56 18.79
CA ASN A 33 -5.59 15.75 17.87
C ASN A 33 -5.75 14.53 16.96
N ASP A 34 -6.99 14.20 16.63
CA ASP A 34 -7.34 13.17 15.66
C ASP A 34 -6.98 13.59 14.22
N PRO A 35 -6.68 12.61 13.34
CA PRO A 35 -6.56 12.87 11.93
C PRO A 35 -7.90 13.27 11.32
N SER A 36 -7.85 14.04 10.24
CA SER A 36 -9.00 14.32 9.39
C SER A 36 -8.64 14.11 7.92
N GLN A 37 -9.59 14.23 7.00
CA GLN A 37 -9.30 14.03 5.58
C GLN A 37 -8.16 14.94 5.11
N GLY A 38 -7.06 14.33 4.69
CA GLY A 38 -5.88 15.05 4.21
C GLY A 38 -5.03 15.71 5.30
N THR A 39 -5.31 15.47 6.58
CA THR A 39 -4.59 16.09 7.72
C THR A 39 -4.16 15.02 8.71
N ALA A 40 -2.86 14.97 8.97
CA ALA A 40 -2.25 14.07 9.94
C ALA A 40 -2.76 14.33 11.37
N PRO A 41 -2.67 13.32 12.26
CA PRO A 41 -2.85 13.55 13.69
C PRO A 41 -1.79 14.52 14.21
N SER A 42 -1.89 14.89 15.48
CA SER A 42 -0.76 15.47 16.22
C SER A 42 -0.57 14.71 17.51
N VAL A 43 0.66 14.59 17.97
CA VAL A 43 1.01 13.92 19.23
C VAL A 43 1.79 14.84 20.16
N SER A 44 1.72 14.52 21.44
CA SER A 44 2.51 15.13 22.50
C SER A 44 3.27 14.04 23.25
N PHE A 45 4.48 14.36 23.69
CA PHE A 45 5.32 13.50 24.53
C PHE A 45 6.42 14.32 25.22
N GLU A 46 6.97 13.77 26.30
CA GLU A 46 8.14 14.31 26.99
C GLU A 46 9.37 14.23 26.08
N THR A 47 10.11 15.35 26.03
CA THR A 47 11.30 15.48 25.18
C THR A 47 12.57 15.71 26.02
N PRO A 48 13.75 15.25 25.55
CA PRO A 48 13.96 14.45 24.36
C PRO A 48 13.54 12.98 24.56
N LEU A 49 12.83 12.42 23.59
CA LEU A 49 12.44 11.02 23.61
C LEU A 49 13.59 10.14 23.10
N LYS A 50 13.97 9.13 23.91
CA LYS A 50 14.85 8.04 23.53
C LYS A 50 14.26 6.72 24.01
N VAL A 51 14.18 5.76 23.09
CA VAL A 51 13.81 4.38 23.41
C VAL A 51 15.01 3.46 23.15
N ASP A 52 15.22 2.50 24.05
CA ASP A 52 16.32 1.53 23.98
C ASP A 52 15.93 0.23 23.25
N GLU A 53 14.62 0.00 23.07
CA GLU A 53 14.04 -1.13 22.36
C GLU A 53 12.92 -0.63 21.43
N ALA A 54 12.54 -1.46 20.46
CA ALA A 54 11.37 -1.15 19.65
C ALA A 54 10.11 -1.27 20.50
N GLN A 55 9.21 -0.30 20.39
CA GLN A 55 7.99 -0.23 21.19
C GLN A 55 6.84 0.29 20.35
N THR A 56 5.65 -0.23 20.61
CA THR A 56 4.39 0.23 20.04
C THR A 56 3.44 0.67 21.15
N LYS A 57 2.51 1.58 20.83
CA LYS A 57 1.44 2.03 21.72
C LYS A 57 0.19 2.32 20.90
N VAL A 58 -0.92 1.66 21.21
CA VAL A 58 -2.22 2.04 20.65
C VAL A 58 -2.61 3.38 21.27
N LEU A 59 -2.62 4.44 20.45
CA LEU A 59 -3.03 5.78 20.86
C LEU A 59 -4.54 5.95 20.80
N ARG A 60 -5.19 5.27 19.86
CA ARG A 60 -6.64 5.23 19.72
C ARG A 60 -7.05 3.92 19.06
N GLU A 61 -7.99 3.21 19.65
CA GLU A 61 -8.57 2.00 19.05
C GLU A 61 -9.37 2.33 17.79
N GLY A 62 -9.33 1.41 16.83
CA GLY A 62 -10.23 1.41 15.68
C GLY A 62 -11.60 0.83 16.03
N ASP A 63 -12.61 1.18 15.26
CA ASP A 63 -13.98 0.66 15.38
C ASP A 63 -14.43 -0.14 14.15
N GLY A 64 -13.56 -0.26 13.14
CA GLY A 64 -13.82 -0.99 11.91
C GLY A 64 -13.47 -2.47 11.98
N GLN A 65 -13.17 -3.05 10.81
CA GLN A 65 -12.87 -4.48 10.69
C GLN A 65 -11.56 -4.84 11.40
N GLU A 66 -11.55 -5.99 12.07
CA GLU A 66 -10.36 -6.56 12.69
C GLU A 66 -9.37 -7.06 11.64
N ILE A 67 -8.07 -6.88 11.90
CA ILE A 67 -6.97 -7.28 11.02
C ILE A 67 -6.42 -8.64 11.46
N ASP A 68 -6.43 -9.59 10.52
CA ASP A 68 -5.95 -10.95 10.69
C ASP A 68 -4.58 -11.16 10.02
N PRO A 69 -3.77 -12.14 10.45
CA PRO A 69 -2.59 -12.56 9.71
C PRO A 69 -2.94 -12.97 8.27
N GLY A 70 -2.22 -12.40 7.31
CA GLY A 70 -2.43 -12.56 5.87
C GLY A 70 -3.15 -11.37 5.22
N ASP A 71 -3.80 -10.51 6.01
CA ASP A 71 -4.48 -9.33 5.48
C ASP A 71 -3.52 -8.29 4.93
N ASN A 72 -4.03 -7.51 3.99
CA ASN A 72 -3.40 -6.28 3.54
C ASN A 72 -4.09 -5.11 4.24
N VAL A 73 -3.31 -4.16 4.75
CA VAL A 73 -3.81 -2.94 5.38
C VAL A 73 -3.23 -1.73 4.69
N MET A 74 -4.02 -0.67 4.65
CA MET A 74 -3.60 0.62 4.15
C MET A 74 -3.24 1.55 5.31
N LEU A 75 -2.00 2.03 5.33
CA LEU A 75 -1.46 2.84 6.40
C LEU A 75 -1.17 4.27 5.93
N GLN A 76 -1.63 5.24 6.70
CA GLN A 76 -1.09 6.60 6.66
C GLN A 76 -0.16 6.83 7.85
N ALA A 77 0.87 7.64 7.66
CA ALA A 77 1.94 7.84 8.62
C ALA A 77 2.21 9.32 8.85
N ALA A 78 2.52 9.69 10.08
CA ALA A 78 3.05 10.99 10.48
C ALA A 78 4.28 10.79 11.35
N LEU A 79 5.33 11.57 11.12
CA LEU A 79 6.62 11.41 11.80
C LEU A 79 6.92 12.64 12.64
N TYR A 80 7.39 12.43 13.87
CA TYR A 80 7.74 13.50 14.81
C TYR A 80 9.14 13.30 15.36
N LYS A 81 9.83 14.42 15.54
CA LYS A 81 11.17 14.50 16.07
C LYS A 81 11.17 14.27 17.58
N GLY A 82 11.99 13.34 18.07
CA GLY A 82 12.05 13.02 19.49
C GLY A 82 12.54 14.17 20.37
N SER A 83 13.38 15.07 19.84
CA SER A 83 14.00 16.13 20.63
C SER A 83 13.04 17.26 21.03
N ASP A 84 12.01 17.53 20.23
CA ASP A 84 11.14 18.70 20.38
C ASP A 84 9.68 18.49 19.92
N ALA A 85 9.31 17.26 19.53
CA ALA A 85 8.00 16.90 18.99
C ALA A 85 7.60 17.62 17.70
N SER A 86 8.54 18.29 17.01
CA SER A 86 8.26 18.90 15.71
C SER A 86 7.98 17.86 14.64
N SER A 87 7.08 18.18 13.71
CA SER A 87 6.75 17.28 12.60
C SER A 87 7.93 17.17 11.61
N LEU A 88 8.19 15.95 11.16
CA LEU A 88 9.15 15.60 10.12
C LEU A 88 8.47 15.29 8.77
N GLY A 89 7.14 15.31 8.73
CA GLY A 89 6.33 15.05 7.54
C GLY A 89 5.29 13.95 7.74
N ASP A 90 4.40 13.83 6.75
CA ASP A 90 3.28 12.90 6.78
C ASP A 90 2.82 12.46 5.37
N THR A 91 1.97 11.44 5.31
CA THR A 91 1.40 10.91 4.06
C THR A 91 -0.08 11.28 3.84
N TYR A 92 -0.71 11.99 4.76
CA TYR A 92 -2.16 12.25 4.75
C TYR A 92 -2.58 13.12 3.58
N GLY A 93 -1.76 14.12 3.23
CA GLY A 93 -1.97 14.97 2.07
C GLY A 93 -1.61 14.34 0.72
N GLN A 94 -0.94 13.18 0.72
CA GLN A 94 -0.29 12.61 -0.47
C GLN A 94 -1.11 11.51 -1.17
N GLY A 95 -2.22 11.06 -0.57
CA GLY A 95 -3.11 10.06 -1.17
C GLY A 95 -3.43 8.93 -0.19
N ALA A 96 -3.64 7.73 -0.73
CA ALA A 96 -4.17 6.60 0.02
C ALA A 96 -3.20 6.03 1.07
N GLY A 97 -1.92 6.39 1.05
CA GLY A 97 -0.91 5.83 1.95
C GLY A 97 -0.26 4.56 1.41
N GLN A 98 0.42 3.83 2.29
CA GLN A 98 1.20 2.64 1.95
C GLN A 98 0.40 1.37 2.25
N VAL A 99 0.53 0.37 1.38
CA VAL A 99 0.01 -0.97 1.64
C VAL A 99 1.04 -1.79 2.42
N LEU A 100 0.61 -2.42 3.50
CA LEU A 100 1.39 -3.36 4.28
C LEU A 100 0.64 -4.69 4.39
N THR A 101 1.35 -5.81 4.24
CA THR A 101 0.78 -7.14 4.45
C THR A 101 1.17 -7.65 5.82
N VAL A 102 0.21 -8.07 6.63
CA VAL A 102 0.43 -8.59 7.99
C VAL A 102 0.80 -10.07 7.90
N ASN A 103 2.06 -10.37 7.59
CA ASN A 103 2.53 -11.73 7.35
C ASN A 103 3.87 -12.03 8.06
N ASP A 104 4.40 -13.24 7.86
CA ASP A 104 5.66 -13.68 8.48
C ASP A 104 6.85 -12.77 8.10
N LYS A 105 6.86 -12.19 6.89
CA LYS A 105 7.90 -11.24 6.50
C LYS A 105 7.83 -9.95 7.33
N LEU A 106 6.63 -9.46 7.64
CA LEU A 106 6.48 -8.35 8.56
C LEU A 106 6.94 -8.75 9.97
N LYS A 107 6.53 -9.93 10.43
CA LYS A 107 6.94 -10.47 11.73
C LYS A 107 8.46 -10.58 11.88
N GLU A 108 9.16 -11.01 10.85
CA GLU A 108 10.62 -11.11 10.84
C GLU A 108 11.32 -9.75 10.81
N SER A 109 10.72 -8.75 10.15
CA SER A 109 11.36 -7.45 9.95
C SER A 109 11.02 -6.41 11.02
N LEU A 110 9.77 -6.40 11.50
CA LEU A 110 9.20 -5.48 12.48
C LEU A 110 8.22 -6.26 13.39
N PRO A 111 8.72 -7.11 14.31
CA PRO A 111 7.88 -7.97 15.14
C PRO A 111 6.88 -7.17 15.98
N GLU A 112 7.28 -6.03 16.54
CA GLU A 112 6.41 -5.19 17.36
C GLU A 112 5.28 -4.56 16.55
N MET A 113 5.55 -4.22 15.27
CA MET A 113 4.52 -3.73 14.35
C MET A 113 3.60 -4.86 13.89
N TYR A 114 4.13 -6.06 13.65
CA TYR A 114 3.32 -7.24 13.36
C TYR A 114 2.35 -7.53 14.51
N GLU A 115 2.85 -7.54 15.75
CA GLU A 115 2.02 -7.76 16.93
C GLU A 115 0.98 -6.66 17.12
N ALA A 116 1.38 -5.38 16.96
CA ALA A 116 0.45 -4.26 17.08
C ALA A 116 -0.64 -4.28 16.02
N LEU A 117 -0.35 -4.71 14.79
CA LEU A 117 -1.35 -4.82 13.73
C LEU A 117 -2.19 -6.09 13.80
N THR A 118 -1.72 -7.13 14.49
CA THR A 118 -2.50 -8.37 14.65
C THR A 118 -3.63 -8.12 15.65
N ASN A 119 -4.88 -8.31 15.22
CA ASN A 119 -6.11 -7.94 15.92
C ASN A 119 -6.34 -6.43 16.09
N ALA A 120 -5.52 -5.58 15.44
CA ALA A 120 -5.85 -4.16 15.30
C ALA A 120 -7.17 -4.02 14.54
N LYS A 121 -7.78 -2.84 14.61
CA LYS A 121 -8.98 -2.53 13.82
C LYS A 121 -8.74 -1.42 12.81
N GLU A 122 -9.49 -1.45 11.72
CA GLU A 122 -9.60 -0.29 10.85
C GLU A 122 -10.01 0.95 11.68
N GLY A 123 -9.32 2.07 11.46
CA GLY A 123 -9.41 3.30 12.21
C GLY A 123 -8.39 3.45 13.34
N GLU A 124 -7.67 2.38 13.70
CA GLU A 124 -6.70 2.37 14.82
C GLU A 124 -5.49 3.26 14.53
N ILE A 125 -5.00 3.92 15.59
CA ILE A 125 -3.79 4.74 15.56
C ILE A 125 -2.76 4.14 16.50
N ILE A 126 -1.61 3.79 15.94
CA ILE A 126 -0.50 3.13 16.62
C ILE A 126 0.71 4.06 16.56
N ALA A 127 1.29 4.39 17.71
CA ALA A 127 2.63 4.96 17.78
C ALA A 127 3.66 3.85 17.75
N TYR A 128 4.78 4.10 17.08
CA TYR A 128 5.96 3.24 17.03
C TYR A 128 7.23 4.07 17.20
N SER A 129 8.19 3.54 17.95
CA SER A 129 9.55 4.04 18.02
C SER A 129 10.53 2.89 18.17
N SER A 130 11.76 3.08 17.71
CA SER A 130 12.84 2.12 17.94
C SER A 130 14.21 2.81 17.93
N PRO A 131 15.26 2.19 18.49
CA PRO A 131 16.63 2.71 18.41
C PRO A 131 17.09 2.99 16.98
N LYS A 132 16.60 2.21 15.99
CA LYS A 132 16.90 2.38 14.56
C LYS A 132 16.36 3.69 13.97
N THR A 133 15.48 4.37 14.69
CA THR A 133 14.98 5.69 14.30
C THR A 133 15.86 6.85 14.79
N SER A 134 16.83 6.57 15.67
CA SER A 134 17.79 7.57 16.12
C SER A 134 18.60 8.13 14.94
N GLY A 135 18.93 9.42 14.98
CA GLY A 135 19.68 10.09 13.92
C GLY A 135 18.86 10.46 12.69
N LYS A 136 17.65 9.89 12.48
CA LYS A 136 16.80 10.20 11.32
C LYS A 136 16.44 11.70 11.23
N ALA A 137 16.37 12.37 12.37
CA ALA A 137 16.03 13.79 12.49
C ALA A 137 17.24 14.73 12.65
N GLY A 138 18.46 14.20 12.47
CA GLY A 138 19.72 14.95 12.61
C GLY A 138 20.22 15.12 14.04
N ASP A 139 19.71 14.34 14.99
CA ASP A 139 20.17 14.29 16.38
C ASP A 139 19.97 12.89 16.99
N ASP A 140 20.46 12.69 18.22
CA ASP A 140 20.50 11.37 18.87
C ASP A 140 19.16 10.90 19.44
N SER A 141 18.08 11.70 19.39
CA SER A 141 16.73 11.28 19.80
C SER A 141 16.13 10.27 18.81
N THR A 142 15.25 9.41 19.31
CA THR A 142 14.45 8.51 18.48
C THR A 142 13.22 9.24 17.94
N SER A 143 12.80 8.99 16.70
CA SER A 143 11.56 9.58 16.17
C SER A 143 10.32 8.82 16.62
N VAL A 144 9.21 9.53 16.80
CA VAL A 144 7.88 8.91 16.96
C VAL A 144 7.23 8.81 15.60
N GLU A 145 6.93 7.59 15.17
CA GLU A 145 6.18 7.30 13.95
C GLU A 145 4.74 6.95 14.34
N VAL A 146 3.76 7.66 13.79
CA VAL A 146 2.33 7.47 14.09
C VAL A 146 1.65 6.91 12.86
N TYR A 147 1.17 5.68 12.95
CA TYR A 147 0.50 4.96 11.88
C TYR A 147 -1.00 4.90 12.14
N GLN A 148 -1.80 5.23 11.12
CA GLN A 148 -3.23 4.99 11.12
C GLN A 148 -3.56 3.85 10.17
N VAL A 149 -4.27 2.83 10.67
CA VAL A 149 -4.91 1.80 9.84
C VAL A 149 -6.14 2.42 9.19
N THR A 150 -5.99 2.89 7.96
CA THR A 150 -7.07 3.60 7.27
C THR A 150 -8.07 2.67 6.60
N LYS A 151 -7.65 1.46 6.20
CA LYS A 151 -8.53 0.46 5.57
C LYS A 151 -7.97 -0.95 5.72
N LYS A 152 -8.81 -1.93 6.07
CA LYS A 152 -8.56 -3.35 5.79
C LYS A 152 -8.87 -3.61 4.31
N LEU A 153 -7.91 -4.16 3.59
CA LEU A 153 -8.05 -4.49 2.18
C LEU A 153 -8.37 -5.99 2.04
N MET A 154 -9.01 -6.36 0.94
CA MET A 154 -9.21 -7.78 0.65
C MET A 154 -7.87 -8.51 0.51
N ALA A 155 -7.85 -9.74 1.01
CA ALA A 155 -6.78 -10.69 0.72
C ALA A 155 -6.71 -10.95 -0.81
N PRO A 156 -5.55 -11.42 -1.32
CA PRO A 156 -5.43 -11.83 -2.71
C PRO A 156 -6.53 -12.82 -3.13
N LEU A 157 -7.08 -12.64 -4.33
CA LEU A 157 -8.18 -13.47 -4.80
C LEU A 157 -7.69 -14.86 -5.19
N ASN A 158 -8.36 -15.90 -4.69
CA ASN A 158 -8.13 -17.30 -5.05
C ASN A 158 -9.44 -18.05 -5.31
N GLU A 159 -10.42 -17.34 -5.85
CA GLU A 159 -11.72 -17.93 -6.19
C GLU A 159 -11.70 -18.52 -7.59
N LYS A 160 -12.68 -19.38 -7.87
CA LYS A 160 -12.86 -19.94 -9.21
C LYS A 160 -13.32 -18.84 -10.17
N MET A 161 -12.47 -18.51 -11.13
CA MET A 161 -12.83 -17.59 -12.20
C MET A 161 -13.61 -18.25 -13.35
N LYS A 162 -14.43 -17.46 -14.05
CA LYS A 162 -15.01 -17.90 -15.32
C LYS A 162 -13.97 -17.90 -16.44
N THR A 163 -14.29 -18.60 -17.53
CA THR A 163 -13.48 -18.55 -18.75
C THR A 163 -13.54 -17.16 -19.37
N PRO A 164 -12.39 -16.59 -19.80
CA PRO A 164 -12.35 -15.34 -20.54
C PRO A 164 -13.28 -15.31 -21.76
N ALA A 165 -13.86 -14.15 -22.02
CA ALA A 165 -14.73 -13.92 -23.17
C ALA A 165 -14.02 -14.23 -24.49
N LYS A 166 -14.82 -14.59 -25.52
CA LYS A 166 -14.29 -14.96 -26.84
C LYS A 166 -13.39 -13.86 -27.42
N GLY A 167 -12.17 -14.24 -27.77
CA GLY A 167 -11.18 -13.34 -28.36
C GLY A 167 -10.42 -12.46 -27.34
N MET A 168 -10.53 -12.80 -26.06
CA MET A 168 -9.56 -12.44 -25.01
C MET A 168 -8.52 -13.56 -24.90
N PRO A 169 -7.28 -13.26 -24.47
CA PRO A 169 -6.32 -14.28 -24.06
C PRO A 169 -6.88 -15.21 -22.98
N GLY A 170 -6.35 -16.44 -22.91
CA GLY A 170 -6.66 -17.34 -21.81
C GLY A 170 -6.03 -16.84 -20.52
N VAL A 171 -6.70 -17.02 -19.39
CA VAL A 171 -6.17 -16.74 -18.06
C VAL A 171 -6.28 -18.03 -17.24
N SER A 172 -5.21 -18.38 -16.53
CA SER A 172 -5.17 -19.44 -15.50
C SER A 172 -4.69 -18.84 -14.17
N GLN A 173 -4.76 -19.59 -13.08
CA GLN A 173 -4.18 -19.19 -11.79
C GLN A 173 -3.49 -20.37 -11.11
N ASP A 174 -2.50 -20.10 -10.27
CA ASP A 174 -1.87 -21.11 -9.39
C ASP A 174 -2.69 -21.34 -8.10
N ASP A 175 -2.20 -22.23 -7.23
CA ASP A 175 -2.87 -22.59 -5.97
C ASP A 175 -2.96 -21.42 -4.97
N ASN A 176 -2.18 -20.35 -5.17
CA ASN A 176 -2.22 -19.13 -4.37
C ASN A 176 -3.07 -18.03 -5.04
N GLY A 177 -3.72 -18.35 -6.17
CA GLY A 177 -4.55 -17.42 -6.93
C GLY A 177 -3.77 -16.49 -7.86
N THR A 178 -2.44 -16.64 -8.02
CA THR A 178 -1.64 -15.78 -8.90
C THR A 178 -2.02 -16.02 -10.37
N PRO A 179 -2.51 -14.99 -11.09
CA PRO A 179 -2.97 -15.17 -12.46
C PRO A 179 -1.79 -15.29 -13.44
N THR A 180 -1.95 -16.13 -14.46
CA THR A 180 -1.06 -16.25 -15.61
C THR A 180 -1.86 -15.98 -16.88
N ILE A 181 -1.36 -15.06 -17.70
CA ILE A 181 -1.97 -14.68 -18.98
C ILE A 181 -1.32 -15.49 -20.09
N ALA A 182 -2.12 -16.25 -20.85
CA ALA A 182 -1.65 -16.96 -22.03
C ALA A 182 -1.16 -15.97 -23.10
N LYS A 183 -0.19 -16.38 -23.92
CA LYS A 183 0.34 -15.52 -24.98
C LYS A 183 -0.81 -15.02 -25.89
N PRO A 184 -0.98 -13.69 -26.04
CA PRO A 184 -2.00 -13.15 -26.93
C PRO A 184 -1.75 -13.56 -28.37
N SER A 185 -2.84 -13.69 -29.15
CA SER A 185 -2.78 -14.12 -30.55
C SER A 185 -3.78 -13.36 -31.40
N GLY A 186 -3.56 -13.40 -32.72
CA GLY A 186 -4.39 -12.68 -33.69
C GLY A 186 -3.96 -11.22 -33.90
N ALA A 187 -4.83 -10.46 -34.55
CA ALA A 187 -4.57 -9.06 -34.85
C ALA A 187 -4.56 -8.21 -33.56
N GLU A 188 -3.69 -7.21 -33.54
CA GLU A 188 -3.60 -6.26 -32.44
C GLU A 188 -4.96 -5.58 -32.18
N PRO A 189 -5.39 -5.45 -30.90
CA PRO A 189 -6.67 -4.85 -30.56
C PRO A 189 -6.72 -3.38 -30.99
N LYS A 190 -7.87 -2.98 -31.53
CA LYS A 190 -8.17 -1.57 -31.90
C LYS A 190 -9.11 -0.88 -30.92
N LYS A 191 -9.62 -1.62 -29.93
CA LYS A 191 -10.58 -1.15 -28.93
C LYS A 191 -10.25 -1.82 -27.61
N LEU A 192 -10.48 -1.09 -26.52
CA LEU A 192 -10.45 -1.65 -25.19
C LEU A 192 -11.48 -2.78 -25.10
N LYS A 193 -11.06 -3.92 -24.54
CA LYS A 193 -11.97 -4.97 -24.10
C LYS A 193 -11.74 -5.21 -22.61
N THR A 194 -12.83 -5.44 -21.91
CA THR A 194 -12.86 -5.68 -20.48
C THR A 194 -13.70 -6.92 -20.22
N ASP A 195 -13.19 -7.83 -19.40
CA ASP A 195 -13.96 -8.96 -18.92
C ASP A 195 -13.75 -9.18 -17.42
N VAL A 196 -14.84 -9.37 -16.68
CA VAL A 196 -14.80 -9.59 -15.23
C VAL A 196 -14.73 -11.09 -14.99
N LEU A 197 -13.56 -11.63 -14.68
CA LEU A 197 -13.33 -13.06 -14.51
C LEU A 197 -13.79 -13.60 -13.15
N ILE A 198 -13.73 -12.76 -12.12
CA ILE A 198 -14.31 -12.97 -10.79
C ILE A 198 -15.12 -11.70 -10.48
N GLU A 199 -16.39 -11.85 -10.12
CA GLU A 199 -17.26 -10.72 -9.77
C GLU A 199 -17.09 -10.42 -8.27
N GLY A 200 -16.68 -9.20 -7.94
CA GLY A 200 -16.64 -8.73 -6.57
C GLY A 200 -18.00 -8.26 -6.07
N ASP A 201 -18.16 -8.21 -4.75
CA ASP A 201 -19.37 -7.74 -4.09
C ASP A 201 -19.17 -6.48 -3.23
N GLY A 202 -17.93 -5.99 -3.14
CA GLY A 202 -17.58 -4.80 -2.37
C GLY A 202 -17.91 -3.48 -3.06
N ASP A 203 -17.32 -2.40 -2.55
CA ASP A 203 -17.52 -1.03 -3.02
C ASP A 203 -17.26 -0.89 -4.52
N GLU A 204 -18.07 -0.07 -5.20
CA GLU A 204 -17.84 0.29 -6.59
C GLU A 204 -16.70 1.29 -6.72
N VAL A 205 -15.77 1.01 -7.64
CA VAL A 205 -14.66 1.89 -7.99
C VAL A 205 -15.17 3.09 -8.79
N LYS A 206 -15.01 4.29 -8.24
CA LYS A 206 -15.38 5.53 -8.94
C LYS A 206 -14.24 5.99 -9.86
N PRO A 207 -14.53 6.77 -10.92
CA PRO A 207 -13.51 7.23 -11.88
C PRO A 207 -12.37 8.08 -11.27
N THR A 208 -12.59 8.67 -10.11
CA THR A 208 -11.64 9.52 -9.39
C THR A 208 -11.00 8.83 -8.18
N ASP A 209 -11.27 7.53 -7.98
CA ASP A 209 -10.73 6.81 -6.84
C ASP A 209 -9.27 6.42 -7.05
N THR A 210 -8.60 6.18 -5.92
CA THR A 210 -7.40 5.38 -5.87
C THR A 210 -7.80 3.91 -5.68
N VAL A 211 -7.44 3.08 -6.64
CA VAL A 211 -7.63 1.62 -6.61
C VAL A 211 -6.41 0.97 -5.98
N ILE A 212 -6.62 0.05 -5.05
CA ILE A 212 -5.58 -0.82 -4.53
C ILE A 212 -5.72 -2.16 -5.23
N ALA A 213 -4.68 -2.56 -5.95
CA ALA A 213 -4.76 -3.74 -6.80
C ALA A 213 -3.53 -4.62 -6.75
N ASN A 214 -3.77 -5.91 -6.96
CA ASN A 214 -2.78 -6.81 -7.50
C ASN A 214 -2.95 -6.91 -9.03
N TYR A 215 -1.86 -7.06 -9.78
CA TYR A 215 -1.94 -7.14 -11.24
C TYR A 215 -0.78 -7.92 -11.87
N VAL A 216 -1.04 -8.43 -13.08
CA VAL A 216 -0.03 -8.92 -14.02
C VAL A 216 -0.27 -8.22 -15.35
N GLY A 217 0.77 -7.62 -15.91
CA GLY A 217 0.77 -6.99 -17.23
C GLY A 217 1.68 -7.72 -18.20
N VAL A 218 1.15 -8.13 -19.36
CA VAL A 218 1.91 -8.72 -20.46
C VAL A 218 1.82 -7.87 -21.72
N ARG A 219 2.87 -7.94 -22.54
CA ARG A 219 2.88 -7.30 -23.86
C ARG A 219 2.07 -8.13 -24.85
N TRP A 220 1.24 -7.49 -25.67
CA TRP A 220 0.53 -8.19 -26.74
C TRP A 220 1.48 -8.88 -27.73
N ALA A 221 2.60 -8.21 -28.06
CA ALA A 221 3.52 -8.63 -29.12
C ALA A 221 4.15 -10.01 -28.89
N ASP A 222 4.49 -10.35 -27.64
CA ASP A 222 5.21 -11.58 -27.33
C ASP A 222 4.67 -12.35 -26.12
N GLY A 223 3.69 -11.80 -25.40
CA GLY A 223 3.11 -12.40 -24.20
C GLY A 223 4.03 -12.34 -22.99
N LYS A 224 5.16 -11.62 -23.05
CA LYS A 224 6.07 -11.52 -21.90
C LYS A 224 5.49 -10.56 -20.87
N VAL A 225 5.59 -10.97 -19.61
CA VAL A 225 5.33 -10.12 -18.45
C VAL A 225 6.33 -8.96 -18.48
N PHE A 226 5.83 -7.73 -18.40
CA PHE A 226 6.66 -6.54 -18.26
C PHE A 226 6.54 -5.91 -16.87
N ASP A 227 5.42 -6.17 -16.17
CA ASP A 227 5.21 -5.70 -14.82
C ASP A 227 4.22 -6.60 -14.06
N SER A 228 4.42 -6.77 -12.76
CA SER A 228 3.57 -7.59 -11.90
C SER A 228 3.74 -7.21 -10.42
N SER A 229 2.62 -6.98 -9.73
CA SER A 229 2.65 -6.80 -8.27
C SER A 229 2.88 -8.12 -7.53
N TYR A 230 2.40 -9.25 -8.07
CA TYR A 230 2.62 -10.58 -7.50
C TYR A 230 4.13 -10.93 -7.45
N GLN A 231 4.88 -10.59 -8.49
CA GLN A 231 6.34 -10.77 -8.49
C GLN A 231 7.06 -9.86 -7.47
N LYS A 232 6.47 -8.69 -7.16
CA LYS A 232 6.98 -7.76 -6.14
C LYS A 232 6.54 -8.15 -4.72
N GLY A 233 5.49 -8.98 -4.60
CA GLY A 233 4.98 -9.52 -3.34
C GLY A 233 4.12 -8.55 -2.52
N THR A 234 3.68 -7.42 -3.08
CA THR A 234 2.78 -6.50 -2.39
C THR A 234 1.82 -5.82 -3.38
N PRO A 235 0.53 -5.61 -3.01
CA PRO A 235 -0.38 -4.79 -3.79
C PRO A 235 0.10 -3.34 -3.94
N VAL A 236 -0.40 -2.66 -4.97
CA VAL A 236 -0.02 -1.29 -5.29
C VAL A 236 -1.26 -0.41 -5.37
N SER A 237 -1.14 0.83 -4.90
CA SER A 237 -2.20 1.84 -5.01
C SER A 237 -2.02 2.67 -6.29
N PHE A 238 -3.11 2.86 -7.03
CA PHE A 238 -3.14 3.56 -8.30
C PHE A 238 -4.27 4.59 -8.32
N PRO A 239 -3.95 5.90 -8.27
CA PRO A 239 -4.93 6.92 -8.57
C PRO A 239 -5.40 6.75 -10.02
N LEU A 240 -6.69 6.48 -10.26
CA LEU A 240 -7.19 6.23 -11.61
C LEU A 240 -7.00 7.43 -12.56
N ALA A 241 -6.85 8.64 -12.00
CA ALA A 241 -6.52 9.84 -12.75
C ALA A 241 -5.11 9.82 -13.38
N ASN A 242 -4.18 9.03 -12.84
CA ASN A 242 -2.75 9.06 -13.20
C ASN A 242 -2.23 7.76 -13.83
N VAL A 243 -3.13 6.86 -14.24
CA VAL A 243 -2.80 5.62 -14.95
C VAL A 243 -3.21 5.69 -16.42
N ILE A 244 -2.80 4.70 -17.22
CA ILE A 244 -3.18 4.58 -18.62
C ILE A 244 -4.71 4.56 -18.78
N GLU A 245 -5.22 5.19 -19.85
CA GLU A 245 -6.66 5.33 -20.10
C GLU A 245 -7.41 3.98 -20.10
N GLY A 246 -6.74 2.89 -20.53
CA GLY A 246 -7.33 1.55 -20.48
C GLY A 246 -7.65 1.05 -19.07
N TRP A 247 -6.86 1.41 -18.07
CA TRP A 247 -7.17 1.10 -16.66
C TRP A 247 -8.32 1.98 -16.15
N LYS A 248 -8.26 3.29 -16.43
CA LYS A 248 -9.28 4.25 -16.01
C LYS A 248 -10.67 3.88 -16.53
N GLU A 249 -10.78 3.54 -17.82
CA GLU A 249 -12.05 3.11 -18.43
C GLU A 249 -12.43 1.67 -18.04
N GLY A 250 -11.44 0.78 -17.92
CA GLY A 250 -11.68 -0.65 -17.68
C GLY A 250 -12.11 -0.99 -16.25
N LEU A 251 -11.59 -0.25 -15.27
CA LEU A 251 -11.81 -0.52 -13.83
C LEU A 251 -12.92 0.33 -13.22
N ALA A 252 -13.25 1.49 -13.79
CA ALA A 252 -14.38 2.28 -13.31
C ALA A 252 -15.69 1.47 -13.37
N GLY A 253 -16.49 1.60 -12.31
CA GLY A 253 -17.75 0.87 -12.14
C GLY A 253 -17.60 -0.62 -11.82
N LYS A 254 -16.37 -1.13 -11.63
CA LYS A 254 -16.14 -2.49 -11.13
C LYS A 254 -16.14 -2.48 -9.60
N LYS A 255 -16.39 -3.64 -9.01
CA LYS A 255 -16.47 -3.79 -7.56
C LYS A 255 -15.15 -4.28 -6.97
N VAL A 256 -14.84 -3.83 -5.76
CA VAL A 256 -13.83 -4.47 -4.92
C VAL A 256 -14.15 -5.97 -4.79
N GLY A 257 -13.12 -6.80 -4.89
CA GLY A 257 -13.22 -8.25 -5.00
C GLY A 257 -13.26 -8.79 -6.44
N SER A 258 -13.31 -7.90 -7.44
CA SER A 258 -13.31 -8.35 -8.83
C SER A 258 -11.91 -8.67 -9.34
N ARG A 259 -11.79 -9.74 -10.14
CA ARG A 259 -10.67 -9.98 -11.06
C ARG A 259 -11.08 -9.54 -12.45
N VAL A 260 -10.39 -8.57 -13.02
CA VAL A 260 -10.73 -7.95 -14.31
C VAL A 260 -9.60 -8.16 -15.30
N GLU A 261 -9.93 -8.76 -16.45
CA GLU A 261 -9.03 -8.84 -17.60
C GLU A 261 -9.25 -7.63 -18.52
N LEU A 262 -8.16 -6.96 -18.89
CA LEU A 262 -8.15 -5.81 -19.78
C LEU A 262 -7.26 -6.10 -20.98
N VAL A 263 -7.81 -6.00 -22.19
CA VAL A 263 -7.03 -5.97 -23.44
C VAL A 263 -7.03 -4.53 -23.94
N ILE A 264 -5.89 -3.87 -23.80
CA ILE A 264 -5.74 -2.42 -23.96
C ILE A 264 -5.05 -2.12 -25.30
N PRO A 265 -5.70 -1.39 -26.22
CA PRO A 265 -5.07 -0.99 -27.47
C PRO A 265 -3.98 0.05 -27.25
N THR A 266 -3.04 0.13 -28.19
CA THR A 266 -1.86 1.03 -28.13
C THR A 266 -2.19 2.48 -27.73
N ASP A 267 -3.27 3.05 -28.25
CA ASP A 267 -3.69 4.43 -28.00
C ASP A 267 -4.25 4.67 -26.59
N LYS A 268 -4.60 3.60 -25.86
CA LYS A 268 -5.05 3.63 -24.45
C LYS A 268 -4.03 3.01 -23.49
N ALA A 269 -2.87 2.61 -24.00
CA ALA A 269 -1.72 2.10 -23.24
C ALA A 269 -0.63 3.19 -23.14
N TYR A 270 0.64 2.82 -23.24
CA TYR A 270 1.77 3.77 -23.24
C TYR A 270 2.10 4.32 -24.64
N GLY A 271 1.37 3.92 -25.69
CA GLY A 271 1.60 4.37 -27.05
C GLY A 271 2.64 3.54 -27.82
N SER A 272 2.98 4.03 -29.01
CA SER A 272 3.91 3.34 -29.92
C SER A 272 5.37 3.57 -29.52
N ALA A 273 6.27 2.70 -29.99
CA ALA A 273 7.72 2.84 -29.75
C ALA A 273 8.25 4.20 -30.23
N LYS A 274 7.71 4.72 -31.34
CA LYS A 274 8.05 6.05 -31.85
C LYS A 274 7.64 7.18 -30.90
N ALA A 275 6.49 7.06 -30.24
CA ALA A 275 5.99 8.08 -29.32
C ALA A 275 6.77 8.09 -27.99
N LEU A 276 7.17 6.91 -27.53
CA LEU A 276 7.90 6.72 -26.28
C LEU A 276 9.40 7.08 -26.38
N GLY A 277 10.00 6.89 -27.56
CA GLY A 277 11.43 7.04 -27.77
C GLY A 277 12.23 5.86 -27.23
N GLU A 278 13.48 5.73 -27.68
CA GLU A 278 14.32 4.53 -27.47
C GLU A 278 14.70 4.27 -26.01
N LYS A 279 14.66 5.30 -25.16
CA LYS A 279 15.06 5.21 -23.74
C LYS A 279 13.88 5.03 -22.77
N SER A 280 12.66 4.85 -23.28
CA SER A 280 11.49 4.65 -22.42
C SER A 280 11.57 3.32 -21.68
N GLN A 281 11.26 3.36 -20.39
CA GLN A 281 11.09 2.16 -19.56
C GLN A 281 9.75 1.45 -19.80
N TYR A 282 8.78 2.12 -20.45
CA TYR A 282 7.45 1.58 -20.67
C TYR A 282 7.37 0.71 -21.93
N PRO A 283 6.60 -0.38 -21.91
CA PRO A 283 6.40 -1.21 -23.10
C PRO A 283 5.59 -0.45 -24.15
N ALA A 284 6.06 -0.49 -25.40
CA ALA A 284 5.31 0.01 -26.54
C ALA A 284 4.22 -0.98 -26.99
N GLY A 285 3.13 -0.42 -27.53
CA GLY A 285 2.07 -1.18 -28.18
C GLY A 285 0.93 -1.58 -27.25
N SER A 286 0.08 -2.49 -27.73
CA SER A 286 -1.04 -3.01 -26.95
C SER A 286 -0.59 -3.92 -25.80
N LEU A 287 -1.37 -3.91 -24.73
CA LEU A 287 -1.09 -4.62 -23.48
C LEU A 287 -2.28 -5.47 -23.06
N VAL A 288 -2.01 -6.49 -22.26
CA VAL A 288 -3.04 -7.27 -21.58
C VAL A 288 -2.75 -7.26 -20.09
N PHE A 289 -3.77 -6.98 -19.29
CA PHE A 289 -3.68 -7.01 -17.84
C PHE A 289 -4.72 -7.96 -17.26
N VAL A 290 -4.37 -8.59 -16.14
CA VAL A 290 -5.33 -9.14 -15.19
C VAL A 290 -5.13 -8.36 -13.89
N VAL A 291 -6.20 -7.80 -13.36
CA VAL A 291 -6.20 -6.89 -12.20
C VAL A 291 -7.18 -7.40 -11.16
N ASP A 292 -6.68 -7.66 -9.96
CA ASP A 292 -7.49 -7.93 -8.76
C ASP A 292 -7.71 -6.63 -8.01
N ILE A 293 -8.96 -6.22 -7.84
CA ILE A 293 -9.33 -5.01 -7.11
C ILE A 293 -9.48 -5.37 -5.64
N LEU A 294 -8.48 -5.02 -4.82
CA LEU A 294 -8.45 -5.36 -3.38
C LEU A 294 -9.07 -4.27 -2.49
N GLY A 295 -9.17 -3.07 -3.02
CA GLY A 295 -9.80 -1.94 -2.33
C GLY A 295 -9.94 -0.72 -3.23
N THR A 296 -10.78 0.20 -2.79
CA THR A 296 -10.95 1.52 -3.40
C THR A 296 -11.10 2.58 -2.33
N THR A 297 -10.57 3.77 -2.61
CA THR A 297 -10.61 4.92 -1.70
C THR A 297 -10.78 6.21 -2.50
N PRO A 298 -11.59 7.17 -2.03
CA PRO A 298 -11.64 8.49 -2.66
C PRO A 298 -10.25 9.14 -2.63
N THR A 299 -9.79 9.65 -3.76
CA THR A 299 -8.55 10.44 -3.78
C THR A 299 -8.80 11.80 -3.10
N PRO A 300 -8.00 12.20 -2.08
CA PRO A 300 -8.15 13.50 -1.43
C PRO A 300 -7.96 14.65 -2.43
N GLU A 301 -8.75 15.72 -2.30
CA GLU A 301 -8.74 16.88 -3.21
C GLU A 301 -7.35 17.57 -3.31
N ALA A 302 -6.55 17.49 -2.23
CA ALA A 302 -5.19 18.01 -2.19
C ALA A 302 -4.24 17.27 -3.16
N ALA A 303 -4.38 15.94 -3.28
CA ALA A 303 -3.59 15.12 -4.20
C ALA A 303 -4.00 15.34 -5.67
N THR A 304 -5.22 15.84 -5.91
CA THR A 304 -5.70 16.18 -7.26
C THR A 304 -5.08 17.47 -7.80
N ARG A 305 -4.64 18.40 -6.93
CA ARG A 305 -4.04 19.69 -7.33
C ARG A 305 -2.56 19.59 -7.67
N SER A 306 -1.84 18.60 -7.13
CA SER A 306 -0.42 18.35 -7.42
C SER A 306 -0.19 17.53 -8.71
N ALA A 307 -1.24 17.04 -9.37
CA ALA A 307 -1.17 16.20 -10.56
C ALA A 307 -1.01 16.96 -11.91
N GLN A 308 -0.70 18.26 -11.89
CA GLN A 308 -0.30 18.97 -13.12
C GLN A 308 1.11 18.47 -13.53
N PRO A 309 1.37 18.11 -14.80
CA PRO A 309 2.52 17.28 -15.14
C PRO A 309 3.83 18.05 -14.97
N SER A 310 4.54 17.75 -13.90
CA SER A 310 5.97 18.06 -13.77
C SER A 310 6.78 16.87 -14.29
N PRO A 311 7.73 17.07 -15.22
CA PRO A 311 8.67 16.03 -15.59
C PRO A 311 9.64 15.80 -14.44
N SER A 312 10.13 14.55 -14.31
CA SER A 312 11.23 14.13 -13.44
C SER A 312 10.83 13.62 -12.04
N ALA A 313 10.36 12.38 -11.99
CA ALA A 313 10.59 11.53 -10.82
C ALA A 313 11.99 10.90 -10.97
N SER A 314 13.00 11.57 -10.44
CA SER A 314 14.28 10.93 -10.15
C SER A 314 14.09 10.03 -8.92
N ALA A 315 14.36 8.74 -9.08
CA ALA A 315 14.38 7.77 -7.99
C ALA A 315 15.41 8.16 -6.91
N PRO A 316 15.17 7.87 -5.62
CA PRO A 316 16.18 8.04 -4.59
C PRO A 316 17.34 7.07 -4.84
N SER A 317 18.55 7.64 -4.89
CA SER A 317 19.81 6.93 -5.02
C SER A 317 20.02 5.99 -3.82
N ALA A 318 20.19 4.71 -4.10
CA ALA A 318 20.67 3.75 -3.11
C ALA A 318 22.06 4.16 -2.62
N SER A 319 22.22 4.11 -1.30
CA SER A 319 23.45 4.38 -0.58
C SER A 319 24.59 3.49 -1.09
N GLU A 320 25.67 4.13 -1.51
CA GLU A 320 26.93 3.52 -1.91
C GLU A 320 27.55 2.81 -0.69
N SER A 321 27.54 1.47 -0.70
CA SER A 321 28.33 0.68 0.25
C SER A 321 29.82 0.83 -0.09
N ALA A 322 30.56 1.34 0.88
CA ALA A 322 31.99 1.49 0.87
C ALA A 322 32.71 0.20 0.46
N LYS A 323 33.61 0.33 -0.53
CA LYS A 323 34.59 -0.70 -0.89
C LYS A 323 35.85 -0.50 -0.02
N PRO A 324 36.47 -1.56 0.51
CA PRO A 324 37.64 -1.41 1.39
C PRO A 324 38.89 -1.01 0.59
N SER A 325 39.68 -0.11 1.18
CA SER A 325 41.02 0.30 0.71
C SER A 325 41.97 -0.88 0.60
N PRO A 326 42.78 -0.98 -0.47
CA PRO A 326 43.90 -1.93 -0.51
C PRO A 326 45.12 -1.37 0.23
N GLU A 327 45.70 -2.24 1.06
CA GLU A 327 46.98 -2.12 1.75
C GLU A 327 48.11 -1.62 0.85
N ALA A 328 48.89 -0.70 1.39
CA ALA A 328 50.21 -0.34 0.89
C ALA A 328 51.22 -1.44 1.28
N SER A 329 51.97 -1.93 0.29
CA SER A 329 53.31 -2.48 0.55
C SER A 329 54.26 -2.15 -0.59
N ALA A 330 55.44 -1.72 -0.18
CA ALA A 330 56.48 -1.08 -0.95
C ALA A 330 57.39 -2.07 -1.70
N SER A 331 57.99 -1.60 -2.80
CA SER A 331 59.36 -1.89 -3.27
C SER A 331 59.51 -1.10 -4.58
N GLY A 332 60.53 -0.31 -4.86
CA GLY A 332 61.93 -0.39 -4.47
C GLY A 332 62.76 -0.52 -5.76
N ARG A 333 63.36 0.61 -6.16
CA ARG A 333 64.32 0.84 -7.26
C ARG A 333 63.80 0.85 -8.70
#